data_AF-A0A8T5NIJ9-F1
#
_entry.id   AF-A0A8T5NIJ9-F1
#
_cell.length_a   1.000
_cell.length_b   1.000
_cell.length_c   1.000
_cell.angle_alpha   90.00
_cell.angle_beta   90.00
_cell.angle_gamma   90.00
#
_symmetry.space_group_name_H-M   'P 1'
#
loop_
_entity.id
_entity.type
_entity.pdbx_description
1 polymer ?
#
loop_
_entity_poly.entity_id
_entity_poly.type
_entity_poly.pdbx_seq_one_letter_code
_entity_poly.pdbx_strand_id
1 'polypeptide(L)'
;IKRKDLIEKDLILHQILFDLSRDRFFTGNVLFKGGTCLIKSYFGYLRFSEDIDFTWKDQSVFNGMSQKAIRAYLSRFIDKIGEIPLTIGKDL
;
A
#
# COMPACT_ATOMS: atom_id res chain seq x y z
N ILE A 1 -15.30 23.68 2.41
CA ILE A 1 -14.02 23.11 1.90
C ILE A 1 -14.16 22.88 0.40
N LYS A 2 -13.31 23.49 -0.43
CA LYS A 2 -13.48 23.55 -1.90
C LYS A 2 -13.18 22.24 -2.66
N ARG A 3 -12.67 21.19 -1.98
CA ARG A 3 -12.29 19.89 -2.56
C ARG A 3 -12.65 18.74 -1.60
N LYS A 4 -13.96 18.49 -1.41
CA LYS A 4 -14.45 17.42 -0.51
C LYS A 4 -14.05 16.02 -1.03
N ASP A 5 -14.04 15.88 -2.36
CA ASP A 5 -13.58 14.70 -3.10
C ASP A 5 -12.17 14.27 -2.69
N LEU A 6 -11.25 15.21 -2.52
CA LEU A 6 -9.88 14.88 -2.11
C LEU A 6 -9.80 14.41 -0.67
N ILE A 7 -10.63 14.97 0.21
CA ILE A 7 -10.66 14.56 1.62
C ILE A 7 -11.20 13.14 1.73
N GLU A 8 -12.28 12.84 1.01
CA GLU A 8 -12.85 11.50 0.98
C GLU A 8 -11.84 10.47 0.45
N LYS A 9 -11.19 10.77 -0.68
CA LYS A 9 -10.10 9.92 -1.19
C LYS A 9 -8.97 9.75 -0.18
N ASP A 10 -8.54 10.82 0.49
CA ASP A 10 -7.45 10.74 1.47
C ASP A 10 -7.83 9.87 2.67
N LEU A 11 -9.06 9.98 3.17
CA LEU A 11 -9.61 9.14 4.23
C LEU A 11 -9.63 7.66 3.82
N ILE A 12 -10.11 7.36 2.62
CA ILE A 12 -10.14 5.99 2.08
C ILE A 12 -8.71 5.45 1.96
N LEU A 13 -7.76 6.23 1.42
CA LEU A 13 -6.36 5.83 1.30
C LEU A 13 -5.72 5.58 2.67
N HIS A 14 -6.01 6.44 3.67
CA HIS A 14 -5.51 6.27 5.02
C HIS A 14 -6.07 4.99 5.66
N GLN A 15 -7.36 4.71 5.46
CA GLN A 15 -8.00 3.50 5.94
C GLN A 15 -7.40 2.24 5.30
N ILE A 16 -7.15 2.25 3.99
CA ILE A 16 -6.48 1.15 3.29
C ILE A 16 -5.09 0.91 3.89
N LEU A 17 -4.29 1.96 4.07
CA LEU A 17 -2.96 1.85 4.69
C LEU A 17 -3.03 1.31 6.12
N PHE A 18 -4.03 1.75 6.90
CA PHE A 18 -4.26 1.27 8.25
C PHE A 18 -4.60 -0.22 8.27
N ASP A 19 -5.55 -0.67 7.44
CA ASP A 19 -5.95 -2.07 7.38
C ASP A 19 -4.82 -2.98 6.90
N LEU A 20 -4.07 -2.55 5.86
CA LEU A 20 -2.86 -3.25 5.41
C LEU A 20 -1.79 -3.35 6.51
N SER A 21 -1.63 -2.30 7.33
CA SER A 21 -0.66 -2.31 8.44
C SER A 21 -0.99 -3.31 9.55
N ARG A 22 -2.25 -3.76 9.65
CA ARG A 22 -2.68 -4.76 10.64
C ARG A 22 -2.40 -6.20 10.20
N ASP A 23 -2.18 -6.42 8.91
CA ASP A 23 -1.83 -7.73 8.39
C ASP A 23 -0.33 -8.03 8.58
N ARG A 24 -0.03 -9.08 9.37
CA ARG A 24 1.35 -9.47 9.68
C ARG A 24 2.10 -10.01 8.47
N PHE A 25 1.38 -10.67 7.55
CA PHE A 25 1.99 -11.21 6.34
C PHE A 25 2.43 -10.06 5.43
N PHE A 26 1.58 -9.06 5.22
CA PHE A 26 1.89 -7.86 4.45
C PHE A 26 3.08 -7.10 5.04
N THR A 27 2.97 -6.67 6.30
CA THR A 27 4.01 -5.88 6.98
C THR A 27 5.34 -6.62 7.15
N GLY A 28 5.32 -7.95 7.20
CA GLY A 28 6.53 -8.78 7.23
C GLY A 28 7.30 -8.82 5.91
N ASN A 29 6.61 -8.67 4.77
CA ASN A 29 7.16 -8.91 3.44
C ASN A 29 7.43 -7.65 2.62
N VAL A 30 6.72 -6.54 2.87
CA VAL A 30 6.86 -5.31 2.08
C VAL A 30 7.18 -4.06 2.91
N LEU A 31 7.74 -3.06 2.24
CA LEU A 31 8.06 -1.73 2.77
C LEU A 31 7.32 -0.65 1.98
N PHE A 32 6.76 0.33 2.69
CA PHE A 32 6.07 1.47 2.10
C PHE A 32 7.08 2.50 1.59
N LYS A 33 6.94 2.94 0.33
CA LYS A 33 7.85 3.88 -0.33
C LYS A 33 7.08 4.87 -1.21
N GLY A 34 7.82 5.66 -2.00
CA GLY A 34 7.26 6.56 -3.01
C GLY A 34 6.82 7.91 -2.45
N GLY A 35 6.17 8.69 -3.30
CA GLY A 35 5.78 10.07 -2.98
C GLY A 35 4.77 10.15 -1.84
N THR A 36 3.81 9.22 -1.80
CA THR A 36 2.77 9.19 -0.75
C THR A 36 3.37 8.86 0.62
N CYS A 37 4.37 7.98 0.70
CA CYS A 37 5.11 7.70 1.94
C CYS A 37 5.80 8.95 2.48
N LEU A 38 6.48 9.70 1.61
CA LEU A 38 7.16 10.95 1.99
C LEU A 38 6.16 12.01 2.48
N ILE A 39 5.07 12.22 1.73
CA ILE A 39 4.08 13.24 2.06
C ILE A 39 3.36 12.93 3.38
N LYS A 40 2.93 11.68 3.60
CA LYS A 40 2.17 11.29 4.79
C LYS A 40 3.05 11.12 6.03
N SER A 41 4.29 10.67 5.88
CA SER A 41 5.16 10.34 7.03
C SER A 41 6.18 11.42 7.38
N TYR A 42 6.54 12.32 6.45
CA TYR A 42 7.66 13.26 6.64
C TYR A 42 7.32 14.73 6.34
N PHE A 43 6.45 15.02 5.36
CA PHE A 43 6.25 16.39 4.86
C PHE A 43 4.88 17.01 5.16
N GLY A 44 4.08 16.40 6.04
CA GLY A 44 2.86 17.02 6.56
C GLY A 44 1.85 17.46 5.50
N TYR A 45 1.58 16.61 4.49
CA TYR A 45 0.54 16.85 3.47
C TYR A 45 0.80 18.04 2.52
N LEU A 46 2.07 18.32 2.16
CA LEU A 46 2.44 19.39 1.22
C LEU A 46 1.72 19.35 -0.15
N ARG A 47 1.39 18.15 -0.65
CA ARG A 47 0.57 17.93 -1.86
C ARG A 47 -0.28 16.69 -1.69
N PHE A 48 -1.39 16.60 -2.44
CA PHE A 48 -2.15 15.35 -2.51
C PHE A 48 -1.42 14.33 -3.41
N SER A 49 -1.44 13.06 -3.02
CA SER A 49 -0.77 11.95 -3.72
C SER A 49 -1.65 10.71 -3.55
N GLU A 50 -2.14 10.16 -4.67
CA GLU A 50 -3.10 9.06 -4.67
C GLU A 50 -2.41 7.68 -4.71
N ASP A 51 -1.26 7.58 -5.35
CA ASP A 51 -0.59 6.30 -5.60
C ASP A 51 0.08 5.74 -4.33
N ILE A 52 -0.13 4.47 -4.02
CA ILE A 52 0.54 3.79 -2.90
C ILE A 52 1.58 2.82 -3.46
N ASP A 53 2.86 3.13 -3.25
CA ASP A 53 3.98 2.31 -3.71
C ASP A 53 4.54 1.44 -2.59
N PHE A 54 4.69 0.14 -2.88
CA PHE A 54 5.39 -0.80 -2.02
C PHE A 54 6.60 -1.41 -2.72
N THR A 55 7.56 -1.87 -1.93
CA THR A 55 8.66 -2.71 -2.41
C THR A 55 8.85 -3.89 -1.50
N TRP A 56 9.40 -4.99 -2.02
CA TRP A 56 9.69 -6.15 -1.20
C TRP A 56 10.81 -5.85 -0.21
N LYS A 57 10.66 -6.30 1.04
CA LYS A 57 11.60 -6.01 2.12
C LYS A 57 12.95 -6.69 1.90
N ASP A 58 12.93 -7.98 1.55
CA ASP A 58 14.13 -8.75 1.28
C ASP A 58 14.27 -9.04 -0.23
N GLN A 59 15.01 -8.20 -0.94
CA GLN A 59 15.19 -8.34 -2.40
C GLN A 59 15.87 -9.66 -2.80
N SER A 60 16.54 -10.35 -1.87
CA SER A 60 17.23 -11.61 -2.17
C SER A 60 16.27 -12.74 -2.56
N VAL A 61 14.97 -12.63 -2.20
CA VAL A 61 13.96 -13.62 -2.61
C VAL A 61 13.81 -13.75 -4.12
N PHE A 62 14.23 -12.74 -4.89
CA PHE A 62 14.16 -12.75 -6.35
C PHE A 62 15.47 -13.21 -7.03
N ASN A 63 16.51 -13.50 -6.26
CA ASN A 63 17.81 -13.90 -6.80
C ASN A 63 17.67 -15.21 -7.60
N GLY A 64 18.17 -15.21 -8.83
CA GLY A 64 18.10 -16.36 -9.74
C GLY A 64 16.70 -16.63 -10.32
N MET A 65 15.68 -15.84 -9.98
CA MET A 65 14.36 -15.97 -10.58
C MET A 65 14.30 -15.30 -11.95
N SER A 66 13.62 -15.94 -12.90
CA SER A 66 13.26 -15.29 -14.16
C SER A 66 12.18 -14.23 -13.93
N GLN A 67 12.07 -13.26 -14.85
CA GLN A 67 10.99 -12.26 -14.81
C GLN A 67 9.59 -12.89 -14.77
N LYS A 68 9.39 -14.03 -15.44
CA LYS A 68 8.14 -14.79 -15.41
C LYS A 68 7.86 -15.36 -14.01
N ALA A 69 8.88 -15.91 -13.35
CA ALA A 69 8.77 -16.44 -12.00
C ALA A 69 8.49 -15.33 -10.97
N ILE A 70 9.17 -14.18 -11.09
CA ILE A 70 8.92 -13.00 -10.25
C ILE A 70 7.47 -12.54 -10.41
N ARG A 71 6.98 -12.39 -11.65
CA ARG A 71 5.58 -12.01 -11.90
C ARG A 71 4.59 -12.99 -11.28
N ALA A 72 4.79 -14.30 -11.46
CA ALA A 72 3.93 -15.31 -10.86
C ALA A 72 3.96 -15.29 -9.31
N TYR A 73 5.13 -15.03 -8.72
CA TYR A 73 5.27 -14.86 -7.29
C TYR A 73 4.49 -13.63 -6.79
N LEU A 74 4.68 -12.48 -7.44
CA LEU A 74 3.99 -11.24 -7.09
C LEU A 74 2.48 -11.34 -7.30
N SER A 75 2.00 -12.04 -8.34
CA SER A 75 0.57 -12.27 -8.54
C SER A 75 -0.07 -12.98 -7.35
N ARG A 76 0.56 -14.06 -6.84
CA ARG A 76 0.05 -14.77 -5.65
C ARG A 76 0.04 -13.89 -4.40
N PHE A 77 1.03 -13.00 -4.27
CA PHE A 77 1.06 -12.03 -3.19
C PHE A 77 -0.09 -11.01 -3.30
N ILE A 78 -0.36 -10.52 -4.51
CA ILE A 78 -1.49 -9.62 -4.80
C ILE A 78 -2.82 -10.30 -4.49
N ASP A 79 -3.01 -11.56 -4.89
CA ASP A 79 -4.21 -12.33 -4.56
C ASP A 79 -4.39 -12.41 -3.04
N LYS A 80 -3.31 -12.65 -2.30
CA LYS A 80 -3.36 -12.70 -0.84
C LYS A 80 -3.70 -11.36 -0.19
N ILE A 81 -3.19 -10.25 -0.74
CA ILE A 81 -3.56 -8.90 -0.31
C ILE A 81 -5.04 -8.64 -0.58
N GLY A 82 -5.56 -9.08 -1.71
CA GLY A 82 -6.98 -8.93 -2.07
C GLY A 82 -7.94 -9.59 -1.08
N GLU A 83 -7.47 -10.56 -0.29
CA GLU A 83 -8.24 -11.20 0.79
C GLU A 83 -8.23 -10.40 2.11
N ILE A 84 -7.38 -9.38 2.24
CA ILE A 84 -7.32 -8.57 3.47
C ILE A 84 -8.64 -7.79 3.60
N PRO A 85 -9.39 -7.95 4.70
CA PRO A 85 -10.66 -7.25 4.87
C PRO A 85 -10.41 -5.75 5.01
N LEU A 86 -10.80 -4.99 3.99
CA LEU A 86 -10.78 -3.53 4.02
C LEU A 86 -12.07 -3.03 4.67
N THR A 87 -11.95 -2.15 5.66
CA THR A 87 -13.06 -1.64 6.48
C THR A 87 -13.74 -0.42 5.83
N ILE A 88 -13.45 -0.14 4.55
CA ILE A 88 -13.92 1.05 3.83
C ILE A 88 -15.44 1.15 3.92
N GLY A 89 -15.93 2.22 4.55
CA GLY A 89 -17.37 2.51 4.67
C GLY A 89 -18.09 1.93 5.89
N LYS A 90 -17.42 1.31 6.87
CA LYS A 90 -18.07 0.95 8.14
C LYS A 90 -18.17 2.10 9.15
N ASP A 91 -17.30 3.11 9.01
CA ASP A 91 -17.19 4.25 9.94
C ASP A 91 -17.30 5.62 9.21
N LEU A 92 -17.78 5.65 7.96
CA LEU A 92 -18.04 6.87 7.17
C LEU A 92 -19.54 7.17 7.10
#